data_AF-A0A317HRP1-F1
#
_entry.id   AF-A0A317HRP1-F1
#
_cell.length_a   1.000
_cell.length_b   1.000
_cell.length_c   1.000
_cell.angle_alpha   90.00
_cell.angle_beta   90.00
_cell.angle_gamma   90.00
#
_symmetry.space_group_name_H-M   'P 1'
#
loop_
_entity.id
_entity.type
_entity.pdbx_description
1 polymer ?
#
loop_
_entity_poly.entity_id
_entity_poly.type
_entity_poly.pdbx_seq_one_letter_code
_entity_poly.pdbx_strand_id
1 'polypeptide(L)' 'GLEAKDDLKRRLDEASKFVPLEQLCLSPQCGFSSTVEGNALTVEQEIAKLRLVVETAREVWG' A
#
# COMPACT_ATOMS: atom_id res chain seq x y z
N GLY A 1 3.01 -7.54 10.21
CA GLY A 1 4.26 -7.29 9.45
C GLY A 1 3.94 -6.47 8.21
N LEU A 2 4.93 -5.89 7.55
CA LEU A 2 4.74 -5.24 6.25
C LEU A 2 4.45 -6.30 5.18
N GLU A 3 3.55 -6.00 4.23
CA GLU A 3 3.34 -6.83 3.04
C GLU A 3 4.60 -6.81 2.16
N ALA A 4 4.86 -7.90 1.43
CA ALA A 4 5.94 -7.92 0.45
C ALA A 4 5.57 -7.02 -0.73
N LYS A 5 6.54 -6.26 -1.24
CA LYS A 5 6.33 -5.35 -2.38
C LYS A 5 5.83 -6.10 -3.62
N ASP A 6 6.34 -7.31 -3.86
CA ASP A 6 5.93 -8.15 -4.99
C ASP A 6 4.46 -8.58 -4.91
N ASP A 7 3.92 -8.77 -3.70
CA ASP A 7 2.51 -9.07 -3.52
C ASP A 7 1.61 -7.89 -3.91
N LEU A 8 2.05 -6.66 -3.61
CA LEU A 8 1.34 -5.44 -4.01
C LEU A 8 1.32 -5.29 -5.53
N LYS A 9 2.46 -5.51 -6.20
CA LYS A 9 2.55 -5.44 -7.67
C LYS A 9 1.66 -6.49 -8.32
N ARG A 10 1.71 -7.73 -7.86
CA ARG A 10 0.83 -8.80 -8.35
C ARG A 10 -0.64 -8.44 -8.19
N ARG A 11 -1.03 -7.81 -7.08
CA ARG A 11 -2.42 -7.33 -6.89
C ARG A 11 -2.80 -6.22 -7.86
N LEU A 12 -1.88 -5.30 -8.17
CA LEU A 12 -2.09 -4.27 -9.18
C LEU A 12 -2.24 -4.86 -10.58
N ASP A 13 -1.42 -5.86 -10.94
CA ASP A 13 -1.51 -6.57 -12.22
C ASP A 13 -2.84 -7.34 -12.37
N GLU A 14 -3.35 -7.91 -11.28
CA GLU A 14 -4.67 -8.53 -11.29
C GLU A 14 -5.79 -7.50 -11.43
N ALA A 15 -5.69 -6.35 -10.74
CA ALA A 15 -6.66 -5.27 -10.86
C ALA A 15 -6.66 -4.64 -12.27
N SER A 16 -5.49 -4.57 -12.91
CA SER A 16 -5.36 -3.98 -14.26
C SER A 16 -6.03 -4.81 -15.36
N LYS A 17 -6.48 -6.03 -15.05
CA LYS A 17 -7.32 -6.83 -15.96
C LYS A 17 -8.74 -6.29 -16.08
N PHE A 18 -9.18 -5.46 -15.13
CA PHE A 18 -10.55 -4.93 -15.05
C PHE A 18 -10.63 -3.45 -15.41
N VAL A 19 -9.61 -2.66 -15.08
CA VAL A 19 -9.50 -1.24 -15.42
C VAL A 19 -8.07 -0.92 -15.85
N PRO A 20 -7.85 0.09 -16.71
CA PRO A 20 -6.49 0.48 -17.11
C PRO A 20 -5.62 0.86 -15.91
N LEU A 21 -4.33 0.52 -15.96
CA LEU A 21 -3.38 0.76 -14.86
C LEU A 21 -3.25 2.25 -14.50
N GLU A 22 -3.39 3.13 -15.49
CA GLU A 22 -3.38 4.59 -15.32
C GLU A 22 -4.59 5.13 -14.54
N GLN A 23 -5.64 4.31 -14.34
CA GLN A 23 -6.80 4.64 -13.52
C GLN A 23 -6.73 4.04 -12.10
N LEU A 24 -5.65 3.31 -11.79
CA LEU A 24 -5.43 2.72 -10.47
C LEU A 24 -4.56 3.62 -9.60
N CYS A 25 -4.73 3.49 -8.28
CA CYS A 25 -3.89 4.14 -7.28
C CYS A 25 -3.57 3.18 -6.13
N LEU A 26 -2.48 3.44 -5.42
CA LEU A 26 -2.04 2.64 -4.27
C LEU A 26 -2.13 3.46 -2.98
N SER A 27 -2.76 2.90 -1.95
CA SER A 27 -2.87 3.50 -0.63
C SER A 27 -2.84 2.42 0.47
N PRO A 28 -2.60 2.81 1.74
CA PRO A 28 -2.83 1.90 2.87
C PRO A 28 -4.30 1.47 2.96
N GLN A 29 -4.55 0.26 3.47
CA GLN A 29 -5.89 -0.31 3.57
C GLN A 29 -6.85 0.50 4.48
N CYS A 30 -6.32 1.15 5.52
CA CYS A 30 -7.06 2.00 6.43
C CYS A 30 -6.16 3.14 6.91
N GLY A 31 -6.75 4.19 7.49
CA GLY A 31 -6.01 5.26 8.15
C GLY A 31 -5.29 4.77 9.42
N PHE A 32 -4.26 5.51 9.82
CA PHE A 32 -3.48 5.20 11.04
C PHE A 32 -4.20 5.61 12.33
N SER A 33 -5.28 6.39 12.23
CA SER A 33 -6.12 6.82 13.36
C SER A 33 -7.18 5.75 13.69
N SER A 34 -6.76 4.59 14.20
CA SER A 34 -7.69 3.61 14.76
C SER A 34 -7.80 3.78 16.28
N THR A 35 -8.98 4.17 16.76
CA THR A 35 -9.37 4.16 18.17
C THR A 35 -9.15 2.78 18.79
N VAL A 36 -8.39 2.72 19.89
CA VAL A 36 -8.19 1.73 20.99
C VAL A 36 -8.33 0.21 20.71
N GLU A 37 -9.12 -0.29 19.78
CA GLU A 37 -9.24 -1.71 19.43
C GLU A 37 -8.51 -2.02 18.11
N GLY A 38 -7.22 -2.35 18.18
CA GLY A 38 -6.71 -3.41 17.28
C GLY A 38 -5.42 -3.18 16.51
N ASN A 39 -4.87 -1.96 16.41
CA ASN A 39 -3.55 -1.77 15.76
C ASN A 39 -2.79 -0.59 16.36
N ALA A 40 -2.16 -0.79 17.51
CA ALA A 40 -1.13 0.13 17.99
C ALA A 40 0.09 0.01 17.06
N LEU A 41 0.14 0.86 16.03
CA LEU A 41 1.32 1.01 15.19
C LEU A 41 2.25 2.03 15.87
N THR A 42 3.54 1.74 15.89
CA THR A 42 4.52 2.78 16.23
C THR A 42 4.68 3.73 15.05
N VAL A 43 5.16 4.95 15.32
CA VAL A 43 5.44 5.95 14.26
C VAL A 43 6.38 5.37 13.21
N GLU A 44 7.36 4.56 13.61
CA GLU A 44 8.28 3.89 12.68
C GLU A 44 7.55 2.91 11.76
N GLN A 45 6.54 2.20 12.27
CA GLN A 45 5.74 1.29 11.47
C GLN A 45 4.82 2.05 10.50
N GLU A 46 4.28 3.20 10.90
CA GLU A 46 3.52 4.09 10.01
C GLU A 46 4.40 4.61 8.88
N ILE A 47 5.60 5.11 9.21
CA ILE A 47 6.59 5.58 8.23
C ILE A 47 6.98 4.45 7.29
N ALA A 48 7.23 3.25 7.79
CA ALA A 48 7.61 2.11 6.97
C ALA A 48 6.48 1.70 6.00
N LYS A 49 5.23 1.76 6.45
CA LYS A 49 4.05 1.54 5.58
C LYS A 49 3.94 2.60 4.49
N LEU A 50 4.08 3.88 4.84
CA LEU A 50 4.06 4.97 3.86
C LEU A 50 5.20 4.87 2.85
N ARG A 51 6.41 4.53 3.31
CA ARG A 51 7.57 4.30 2.45
C ARG A 51 7.30 3.17 1.46
N LEU A 52 6.76 2.04 1.92
CA LEU A 52 6.40 0.92 1.06
C LEU A 52 5.42 1.36 -0.06
N VAL A 53 4.38 2.12 0.28
CA VAL A 53 3.43 2.64 -0.71
C VAL A 53 4.12 3.53 -1.74
N VAL A 54 4.92 4.49 -1.31
CA VAL A 54 5.61 5.43 -2.21
C VAL A 54 6.59 4.71 -3.13
N GLU A 55 7.41 3.81 -2.60
CA GLU A 55 8.38 3.06 -3.40
C GLU A 55 7.68 2.16 -4.43
N THR A 56 6.64 1.44 -4.01
CA THR A 56 5.88 0.57 -4.91
C THR A 56 5.23 1.40 -6.02
N ALA A 57 4.64 2.55 -5.68
CA ALA A 57 4.01 3.41 -6.67
C ALA A 57 5.01 3.97 -7.68
N ARG A 58 6.22 4.35 -7.24
CA ARG A 58 7.29 4.78 -8.16
C ARG A 58 7.74 3.67 -9.11
N GLU A 59 7.78 2.42 -8.65
CA GLU A 59 8.16 1.29 -9.51
C GLU A 59 7.07 0.92 -10.53
N VAL A 60 5.81 1.30 -10.29
CA VAL A 60 4.68 0.96 -11.16
C VAL A 60 4.34 2.09 -12.13
N TRP A 61 4.40 3.35 -11.68
CA TRP A 61 3.97 4.52 -12.46
C TRP A 61 5.07 5.58 -12.71
N GLY A 62 6.27 5.39 -12.18
CA GLY A 62 7.39 6.33 -12.32
C GLY A 62 8.25 6.11 -13.56
#